data_AF-A9WZ45-F1
#
_entry.id   AF-A9WZ45-F1
#
_cell.length_a   1.000
_cell.length_b   1.000
_cell.length_c   1.000
_cell.angle_alpha   90.00
_cell.angle_beta   90.00
_cell.angle_gamma   90.00
#
_symmetry.space_group_name_H-M   'P 1'
#
loop_
_entity.id
_entity.type
_entity.pdbx_description
1 polymer ?
#
loop_
_entity_poly.entity_id
_entity_poly.type
_entity_poly.pdbx_seq_one_letter_code
_entity_poly.pdbx_strand_id
1 'polypeptide(L)'
;MLIRKWKAGLLAGLSILALASSADAGEVRMTVAEYSAKTGPYFEEVKKAFEAENPGITLNFEVVPWDVLLQKLTTDISAGTNADLSIIGTRWLIDFVQQGIAEPLDGYMNDEFKGRFIETFLSPSVLDGKTYGLPIAASARAMYYNKDLFEKAGIKNPPANWDELKADAAKIKALGGENYGFGLQGKEIETDVYYYYAMWSYGTEILNKDGTSGLSTPGALEAAKLYKSMIDDGLTQPGVTSYAREDVQNLFKQGKVGMMITAPFLSNQIKEEAPNLKYGVAAIPAGPTGARGTYGVTDSVIMFQNSKNKEEAWKVLDFLFQKDWRAKFTQNEGFLPVNKEEAKMDYYVNNADLAAFTALLPDARFAPVIPGWEEIADITSNAMQSIYLGKGEPDAVLKDAAAKADAILKK
;
A
#
# COMPACT_ATOMS: atom_id res chain seq x y z
N MET A 1 -34.38 60.62 70.86
CA MET A 1 -34.28 59.21 70.47
C MET A 1 -34.83 59.10 69.05
N LEU A 2 -33.94 59.15 68.05
CA LEU A 2 -34.27 59.40 66.64
C LEU A 2 -34.62 58.11 65.87
N ILE A 3 -35.53 58.28 64.93
CA ILE A 3 -36.04 57.36 63.91
C ILE A 3 -35.17 57.47 62.64
N ARG A 4 -34.83 56.36 61.94
CA ARG A 4 -35.05 56.17 60.47
C ARG A 4 -34.32 54.97 59.82
N LYS A 5 -35.16 54.16 59.13
CA LYS A 5 -35.12 53.69 57.73
C LYS A 5 -33.78 53.29 57.09
N TRP A 6 -33.75 52.03 56.63
CA TRP A 6 -32.83 51.53 55.60
C TRP A 6 -33.37 51.82 54.18
N LYS A 7 -32.51 52.31 53.30
CA LYS A 7 -32.65 52.25 51.84
C LYS A 7 -31.27 52.01 51.20
N ALA A 8 -31.32 51.27 50.10
CA ALA A 8 -30.25 50.73 49.29
C ALA A 8 -29.25 51.74 48.73
N GLY A 9 -28.05 51.25 48.41
CA GLY A 9 -27.08 51.88 47.51
C GLY A 9 -26.40 50.83 46.65
N LEU A 10 -26.80 50.77 45.38
CA LEU A 10 -26.07 50.12 44.28
C LEU A 10 -24.71 50.81 44.10
N LEU A 11 -23.64 50.04 43.92
CA LEU A 11 -22.41 50.52 43.30
C LEU A 11 -22.01 49.55 42.19
N ALA A 12 -22.18 50.01 40.96
CA ALA A 12 -21.77 49.36 39.74
C ALA A 12 -20.24 49.44 39.61
N GLY A 13 -19.57 48.29 39.65
CA GLY A 13 -18.20 48.14 39.20
C GLY A 13 -18.19 47.56 37.78
N LEU A 14 -17.95 48.41 36.78
CA LEU A 14 -17.63 47.97 35.42
C LEU A 14 -16.31 47.18 35.47
N SER A 15 -16.42 45.85 35.41
CA SER A 15 -15.28 44.99 35.09
C SER A 15 -15.21 44.89 33.57
N ILE A 16 -14.18 45.51 32.99
CA ILE A 16 -13.80 45.27 31.60
C ILE A 16 -13.32 43.82 31.53
N LEU A 17 -14.23 42.92 31.16
CA LEU A 17 -13.87 41.59 30.67
C LEU A 17 -13.20 41.81 29.31
N ALA A 18 -11.87 41.81 29.31
CA ALA A 18 -11.11 41.48 28.11
C ALA A 18 -11.50 40.04 27.72
N LEU A 19 -12.52 39.93 26.86
CA LEU A 19 -12.70 38.77 26.01
C LEU A 19 -11.47 38.75 25.09
N ALA A 20 -10.40 38.09 25.56
CA ALA A 20 -9.48 37.46 24.65
C ALA A 20 -10.33 36.46 23.87
N SER A 21 -10.72 36.86 22.66
CA SER A 21 -11.15 35.94 21.63
C SER A 21 -9.99 34.95 21.47
N SER A 22 -10.13 33.78 22.10
CA SER A 22 -9.41 32.60 21.65
C SER A 22 -9.74 32.49 20.16
N ALA A 23 -8.79 32.87 19.32
CA ALA A 23 -8.82 32.51 17.91
C ALA A 23 -9.16 31.02 17.88
N ASP A 24 -10.15 30.66 17.08
CA ASP A 24 -10.50 29.27 16.82
C ASP A 24 -9.19 28.56 16.47
N ALA A 25 -8.70 27.70 17.37
CA ALA A 25 -7.46 27.00 17.13
C ALA A 25 -7.77 26.03 15.98
N GLY A 26 -7.12 26.23 14.83
CA GLY A 26 -7.36 25.39 13.66
C GLY A 26 -6.92 23.97 13.99
N GLU A 27 -7.85 23.10 14.34
CA GLU A 27 -7.57 21.68 14.56
C GLU A 27 -7.61 20.96 13.21
N VAL A 28 -6.47 20.42 12.79
CA VAL A 28 -6.38 19.55 11.62
C VAL A 28 -6.33 18.10 12.08
N ARG A 29 -7.27 17.28 11.61
CA ARG A 29 -7.30 15.84 11.87
C ARG A 29 -6.81 15.09 10.63
N MET A 30 -5.99 14.06 10.83
CA MET A 30 -5.53 13.19 9.76
C MET A 30 -5.62 11.72 10.16
N THR A 31 -6.29 10.93 9.33
CA THR A 31 -6.28 9.46 9.45
C THR A 31 -5.07 8.90 8.71
N VAL A 32 -4.26 8.12 9.41
CA VAL A 32 -2.97 7.61 8.95
C VAL A 32 -3.03 6.10 8.84
N ALA A 33 -2.63 5.58 7.68
CA ALA A 33 -2.35 4.17 7.49
C ALA A 33 -1.16 3.71 8.32
N GLU A 34 -1.32 2.68 9.15
CA GLU A 34 -0.21 2.01 9.82
C GLU A 34 0.50 1.06 8.85
N TYR A 35 1.78 1.31 8.60
CA TYR A 35 2.64 0.45 7.76
C TYR A 35 3.59 -0.41 8.59
N SER A 36 4.05 0.13 9.72
CA SER A 36 4.88 -0.58 10.69
C SER A 36 4.77 0.07 12.06
N ALA A 37 5.42 -0.54 13.06
CA ALA A 37 5.56 0.04 14.39
C ALA A 37 6.28 1.41 14.42
N LYS A 38 6.91 1.83 13.30
CA LYS A 38 7.57 3.14 13.17
C LYS A 38 6.63 4.25 12.71
N THR A 39 5.46 3.91 12.16
CA THR A 39 4.53 4.88 11.59
C THR A 39 4.02 5.87 12.64
N GLY A 40 3.46 5.38 13.76
CA GLY A 40 2.99 6.22 14.85
C GLY A 40 4.06 7.15 15.42
N PRO A 41 5.24 6.63 15.83
CA PRO A 41 6.35 7.47 16.28
C PRO A 41 6.77 8.54 15.27
N TYR A 42 6.80 8.24 13.97
CA TYR A 42 7.10 9.23 12.94
C TYR A 42 6.07 10.38 12.94
N PHE A 43 4.77 10.06 12.96
CA PHE A 43 3.73 11.08 12.95
C PHE A 43 3.67 11.90 14.24
N GLU A 44 4.04 11.32 15.39
CA GLU A 44 4.21 12.08 16.64
C GLU A 44 5.38 13.08 16.57
N GLU A 45 6.46 12.74 15.89
CA GLU A 45 7.56 13.69 15.64
C GLU A 45 7.13 14.81 14.67
N VAL A 46 6.43 14.46 13.59
CA VAL A 46 5.84 15.44 12.66
C VAL A 46 4.94 16.41 13.40
N LYS A 47 4.03 15.90 14.24
CA LYS A 47 3.12 16.71 15.05
C LYS A 47 3.87 17.78 15.84
N LYS A 48 4.87 17.36 16.62
CA LYS A 48 5.64 18.27 17.49
C LYS A 48 6.37 19.35 16.70
N ALA A 49 6.99 18.97 15.57
CA ALA A 49 7.72 19.92 14.75
C ALA A 49 6.80 20.89 14.01
N PHE A 50 5.71 20.38 13.43
CA PHE A 50 4.72 21.20 12.73
C PHE A 50 4.07 22.24 13.65
N GLU A 51 3.62 21.83 14.84
CA GLU A 51 2.99 22.73 15.82
C GLU A 51 3.96 23.80 16.36
N ALA A 52 5.26 23.48 16.44
CA ALA A 52 6.29 24.45 16.82
C ALA A 52 6.48 25.54 15.75
N GLU A 53 6.36 25.19 14.46
CA GLU A 53 6.47 26.13 13.33
C GLU A 53 5.16 26.87 13.03
N ASN A 54 4.02 26.33 13.45
CA ASN A 54 2.68 26.84 13.15
C ASN A 54 1.87 27.07 14.43
N PRO A 55 2.24 28.06 15.27
CA PRO A 55 1.52 28.35 16.50
C PRO A 55 0.04 28.70 16.20
N GLY A 56 -0.87 28.02 16.89
CA GLY A 56 -2.32 28.19 16.71
C GLY A 56 -3.00 27.11 15.87
N ILE A 57 -2.23 26.22 15.23
CA ILE A 57 -2.74 25.00 14.58
C ILE A 57 -2.45 23.80 15.47
N THR A 58 -3.45 22.97 15.74
CA THR A 58 -3.28 21.69 16.46
C THR A 58 -3.42 20.55 15.47
N LEU A 59 -2.50 19.58 15.49
CA LEU A 59 -2.48 18.47 14.55
C LEU A 59 -2.74 17.15 15.25
N ASN A 60 -3.82 16.45 14.88
CA ASN A 60 -4.20 15.18 15.49
C ASN A 60 -4.14 14.04 14.46
N PHE A 61 -3.33 13.02 14.76
CA PHE A 61 -3.22 11.82 13.93
C PHE A 61 -4.00 10.66 14.56
N GLU A 62 -4.78 9.97 13.73
CA GLU A 62 -5.38 8.68 14.07
C GLU A 62 -4.72 7.60 13.23
N VAL A 63 -3.85 6.79 13.84
CA VAL A 63 -3.16 5.69 13.16
C VAL A 63 -4.07 4.46 13.16
N VAL A 64 -4.27 3.89 11.97
CA VAL A 64 -5.25 2.83 11.71
C VAL A 64 -4.57 1.72 10.90
N PRO A 65 -4.68 0.45 11.31
CA PRO A 65 -4.18 -0.68 10.53
C PRO A 65 -4.71 -0.67 9.09
N TRP A 66 -3.84 -0.94 8.12
CA TRP A 66 -4.16 -0.83 6.69
C TRP A 66 -5.35 -1.71 6.26
N ASP A 67 -5.46 -2.90 6.85
CA ASP A 67 -6.48 -3.92 6.57
C ASP A 67 -7.90 -3.45 6.92
N VAL A 68 -8.05 -2.58 7.92
CA VAL A 68 -9.36 -2.03 8.34
C VAL A 68 -9.56 -0.56 7.92
N LEU A 69 -8.56 0.06 7.29
CA LEU A 69 -8.57 1.48 6.95
C LEU A 69 -9.74 1.86 6.03
N LEU A 70 -9.95 1.13 4.93
CA LEU A 70 -11.03 1.46 3.99
C LEU A 70 -12.42 1.38 4.64
N GLN A 71 -12.65 0.37 5.48
CA GLN A 71 -13.91 0.18 6.19
C GLN A 71 -14.17 1.36 7.14
N LYS A 72 -13.15 1.77 7.90
CA LYS A 72 -13.24 2.94 8.77
C LYS A 72 -13.52 4.22 7.98
N LEU A 73 -12.74 4.49 6.93
CA LEU A 73 -12.93 5.69 6.11
C LEU A 73 -14.35 5.74 5.52
N THR A 74 -14.84 4.62 4.99
CA THR A 74 -16.21 4.52 4.46
C THR A 74 -17.27 4.84 5.52
N THR A 75 -17.06 4.34 6.74
CA THR A 75 -17.96 4.62 7.89
C THR A 75 -17.94 6.10 8.26
N ASP A 76 -16.75 6.68 8.41
CA ASP A 76 -16.58 8.07 8.81
C ASP A 76 -17.09 9.06 7.74
N ILE A 77 -16.88 8.74 6.46
CA ILE A 77 -17.38 9.55 5.33
C ILE A 77 -18.90 9.50 5.28
N SER A 78 -19.50 8.30 5.43
CA SER A 78 -20.96 8.14 5.42
C SER A 78 -21.63 8.88 6.58
N ALA A 79 -20.96 8.95 7.73
CA ALA A 79 -21.40 9.71 8.89
C ALA A 79 -21.12 11.23 8.78
N GLY A 80 -20.32 11.66 7.79
CA GLY A 80 -19.87 13.04 7.64
C GLY A 80 -18.89 13.48 8.75
N THR A 81 -18.23 12.54 9.41
CA THR A 81 -17.33 12.76 10.55
C THR A 81 -15.86 12.49 10.24
N ASN A 82 -15.54 12.15 8.99
CA ASN A 82 -14.17 11.95 8.50
C ASN A 82 -13.23 13.10 8.87
N ALA A 83 -11.94 12.77 8.94
CA ALA A 83 -10.85 13.70 9.18
C ALA A 83 -10.71 14.74 8.04
N ASP A 84 -9.80 15.71 8.19
CA ASP A 84 -9.50 16.69 7.13
C ASP A 84 -8.62 16.07 6.03
N LEU A 85 -7.68 15.22 6.45
CA LEU A 85 -6.75 14.50 5.58
C LEU A 85 -6.85 12.99 5.83
N SER A 86 -6.48 12.19 4.83
CA SER A 86 -6.22 10.76 5.04
C SER A 86 -5.12 10.25 4.13
N ILE A 87 -4.32 9.31 4.61
CA ILE A 87 -3.63 8.38 3.72
C ILE A 87 -4.67 7.40 3.19
N ILE A 88 -4.64 7.13 1.89
CA ILE A 88 -5.48 6.14 1.23
C ILE A 88 -4.65 5.34 0.24
N GLY A 89 -5.10 4.13 -0.10
CA GLY A 89 -4.60 3.49 -1.30
C GLY A 89 -5.05 4.29 -2.52
N THR A 90 -4.13 4.65 -3.43
CA THR A 90 -4.45 5.55 -4.55
C THR A 90 -5.56 5.00 -5.44
N ARG A 91 -5.73 3.67 -5.50
CA ARG A 91 -6.80 2.99 -6.24
C ARG A 91 -8.22 3.35 -5.75
N TRP A 92 -8.40 3.75 -4.48
CA TRP A 92 -9.70 4.17 -3.94
C TRP A 92 -10.12 5.56 -4.39
N LEU A 93 -9.18 6.34 -4.93
CA LEU A 93 -9.38 7.75 -5.21
C LEU A 93 -10.47 7.99 -6.27
N ILE A 94 -10.63 7.08 -7.24
CA ILE A 94 -11.66 7.20 -8.28
C ILE A 94 -13.06 7.23 -7.68
N ASP A 95 -13.35 6.31 -6.74
CA ASP A 95 -14.64 6.25 -6.05
C ASP A 95 -14.87 7.51 -5.23
N PHE A 96 -13.83 8.01 -4.57
CA PHE A 96 -13.93 9.21 -3.74
C PHE A 96 -14.15 10.47 -4.59
N VAL A 97 -13.52 10.56 -5.76
CA VAL A 97 -13.74 11.68 -6.70
C VAL A 97 -15.15 11.63 -7.30
N GLN A 98 -15.62 10.46 -7.73
CA GLN A 98 -16.97 10.31 -8.29
C GLN A 98 -18.07 10.64 -7.27
N GLN A 99 -17.84 10.34 -5.99
CA GLN A 99 -18.74 10.67 -4.90
C GLN A 99 -18.61 12.12 -4.38
N GLY A 100 -17.69 12.92 -4.93
CA GLY A 100 -17.46 14.30 -4.49
C GLY A 100 -16.84 14.42 -3.10
N ILE A 101 -16.13 13.38 -2.65
CA ILE A 101 -15.51 13.26 -1.32
C ILE A 101 -14.11 13.89 -1.29
N ALA A 102 -13.34 13.81 -2.38
CA ALA A 102 -11.96 14.30 -2.43
C ALA A 102 -11.87 15.74 -2.98
N GLU A 103 -11.08 16.58 -2.31
CA GLU A 103 -10.77 17.95 -2.74
C GLU A 103 -9.68 17.94 -3.83
N PRO A 104 -9.83 18.70 -4.94
CA PRO A 104 -8.75 18.90 -5.90
C PRO A 104 -7.65 19.80 -5.31
N LEU A 105 -6.39 19.36 -5.41
CA LEU A 105 -5.24 20.01 -4.78
C LEU A 105 -4.54 21.05 -5.66
N ASP A 106 -4.88 21.15 -6.96
CA ASP A 106 -4.17 22.02 -7.91
C ASP A 106 -4.25 23.51 -7.52
N GLY A 107 -5.28 23.93 -6.77
CA GLY A 107 -5.40 25.30 -6.27
C GLY A 107 -4.40 25.68 -5.16
N TYR A 108 -3.77 24.69 -4.53
CA TYR A 108 -2.86 24.90 -3.39
C TYR A 108 -1.39 24.73 -3.76
N MET A 109 -1.08 23.92 -4.78
CA MET A 109 0.30 23.65 -5.22
C MET A 109 0.68 24.47 -6.45
N ASN A 110 1.94 24.90 -6.50
CA ASN A 110 2.54 25.45 -7.71
C ASN A 110 3.20 24.34 -8.56
N ASP A 111 3.62 24.69 -9.77
CA ASP A 111 4.30 23.76 -10.69
C ASP A 111 5.61 23.22 -10.11
N GLU A 112 6.29 23.99 -9.26
CA GLU A 112 7.51 23.55 -8.58
C GLU A 112 7.22 22.41 -7.60
N PHE A 113 6.17 22.54 -6.77
CA PHE A 113 5.72 21.51 -5.85
C PHE A 113 5.31 20.24 -6.59
N LYS A 114 4.45 20.37 -7.61
CA LYS A 114 4.01 19.25 -8.44
C LYS A 114 5.19 18.57 -9.17
N GLY A 115 6.17 19.36 -9.60
CA GLY A 115 7.37 18.88 -10.28
C GLY A 115 8.30 18.02 -9.42
N ARG A 116 8.13 18.01 -8.08
CA ARG A 116 8.93 17.18 -7.15
C ARG A 116 8.63 15.69 -7.27
N PHE A 117 7.40 15.33 -7.60
CA PHE A 117 6.96 13.93 -7.64
C PHE A 117 7.48 13.19 -8.88
N ILE A 118 7.67 11.88 -8.73
CA ILE A 118 7.92 10.98 -9.85
C ILE A 118 6.59 10.74 -10.57
N GLU A 119 6.57 10.96 -11.88
CA GLU A 119 5.33 10.97 -12.68
C GLU A 119 4.55 9.65 -12.59
N THR A 120 5.24 8.50 -12.66
CA THR A 120 4.61 7.17 -12.54
C THR A 120 3.83 6.97 -11.23
N PHE A 121 4.21 7.66 -10.15
CA PHE A 121 3.50 7.57 -8.87
C PHE A 121 2.46 8.68 -8.70
N LEU A 122 2.64 9.84 -9.35
CA LEU A 122 1.66 10.94 -9.31
C LEU A 122 0.48 10.71 -10.25
N SER A 123 0.72 10.16 -11.44
CA SER A 123 -0.31 10.03 -12.49
C SER A 123 -1.57 9.26 -12.05
N PRO A 124 -1.52 8.22 -11.21
CA PRO A 124 -2.73 7.55 -10.73
C PRO A 124 -3.59 8.44 -9.80
N SER A 125 -3.03 9.53 -9.28
CA SER A 125 -3.76 10.52 -8.48
C SER A 125 -4.37 11.67 -9.31
N VAL A 126 -4.19 11.65 -10.64
CA VAL A 126 -4.72 12.66 -11.56
C VAL A 126 -5.96 12.11 -12.26
N LEU A 127 -7.11 12.73 -12.00
CA LEU A 127 -8.42 12.35 -12.54
C LEU A 127 -9.06 13.57 -13.20
N ASP A 128 -9.51 13.42 -14.45
CA ASP A 128 -10.07 14.50 -15.28
C ASP A 128 -9.20 15.77 -15.30
N GLY A 129 -7.88 15.59 -15.34
CA GLY A 129 -6.89 16.66 -15.38
C GLY A 129 -6.62 17.37 -14.05
N LYS A 130 -7.25 16.93 -12.95
CA LYS A 130 -7.05 17.48 -11.60
C LYS A 130 -6.33 16.47 -10.71
N THR A 131 -5.52 16.96 -9.80
CA THR A 131 -4.75 16.15 -8.86
C THR A 131 -5.52 16.06 -7.54
N TYR A 132 -5.91 14.85 -7.14
CA TYR A 132 -6.72 14.65 -5.92
C TYR A 132 -5.94 14.01 -4.77
N GLY A 133 -4.69 13.61 -5.00
CA GLY A 133 -3.84 13.02 -3.96
C GLY A 133 -2.36 13.26 -4.22
N LEU A 134 -1.59 13.30 -3.14
CA LEU A 134 -0.13 13.41 -3.17
C LEU A 134 0.49 12.06 -2.79
N PRO A 135 1.28 11.41 -3.66
CA PRO A 135 1.86 10.11 -3.38
C PRO A 135 2.76 10.13 -2.14
N ILE A 136 2.49 9.27 -1.15
CA ILE A 136 3.25 9.18 0.10
C ILE A 136 3.92 7.82 0.31
N ALA A 137 3.42 6.76 -0.32
CA ALA A 137 4.09 5.48 -0.34
C ALA A 137 4.10 4.94 -1.76
N ALA A 138 5.21 4.32 -2.14
CA ALA A 138 5.32 3.56 -3.38
C ALA A 138 6.11 2.29 -3.16
N SER A 139 5.69 1.23 -3.83
CA SER A 139 6.46 0.00 -3.88
C SER A 139 6.24 -0.75 -5.19
N ALA A 140 7.21 -1.57 -5.54
CA ALA A 140 7.06 -2.64 -6.50
C ALA A 140 7.22 -3.98 -5.77
N ARG A 141 7.15 -5.08 -6.50
CA ARG A 141 7.28 -6.43 -5.96
C ARG A 141 8.39 -7.14 -6.71
N ALA A 142 9.23 -7.83 -5.97
CA ALA A 142 10.38 -8.55 -6.50
C ALA A 142 10.48 -9.90 -5.81
N MET A 143 11.21 -10.82 -6.44
CA MET A 143 11.47 -12.12 -5.84
C MET A 143 12.65 -12.01 -4.89
N TYR A 144 12.43 -12.33 -3.61
CA TYR A 144 13.48 -12.62 -2.66
C TYR A 144 13.84 -14.10 -2.74
N TYR A 145 15.14 -14.42 -2.63
CA TYR A 145 15.62 -15.79 -2.54
C TYR A 145 16.63 -15.94 -1.40
N ASN A 146 16.57 -17.08 -0.71
CA ASN A 146 17.43 -17.44 0.40
C ASN A 146 18.72 -18.07 -0.12
N LYS A 147 19.85 -17.37 0.02
CA LYS A 147 21.15 -17.80 -0.52
C LYS A 147 21.67 -19.05 0.17
N ASP A 148 21.41 -19.21 1.47
CA ASP A 148 21.86 -20.38 2.22
C ASP A 148 21.10 -21.65 1.79
N LEU A 149 19.79 -21.54 1.50
CA LEU A 149 19.01 -22.65 0.93
C LEU A 149 19.40 -22.94 -0.52
N PHE A 150 19.67 -21.91 -1.32
CA PHE A 150 20.18 -22.08 -2.69
C PHE A 150 21.50 -22.83 -2.70
N GLU A 151 22.45 -22.44 -1.86
CA GLU A 151 23.76 -23.09 -1.73
C GLU A 151 23.60 -24.57 -1.34
N LYS A 152 22.79 -24.87 -0.31
CA LYS A 152 22.52 -26.26 0.13
C LYS A 152 21.85 -27.10 -0.96
N ALA A 153 20.97 -26.51 -1.75
CA ALA A 153 20.26 -27.16 -2.85
C ALA A 153 21.09 -27.22 -4.16
N GLY A 154 22.29 -26.65 -4.19
CA GLY A 154 23.15 -26.60 -5.39
C GLY A 154 22.64 -25.66 -6.48
N ILE A 155 21.82 -24.66 -6.13
CA ILE A 155 21.26 -23.66 -7.04
C ILE A 155 22.21 -22.46 -7.11
N LYS A 156 22.64 -22.09 -8.32
CA LYS A 156 23.67 -21.05 -8.52
C LYS A 156 23.10 -19.65 -8.75
N ASN A 157 21.95 -19.56 -9.42
CA ASN A 157 21.36 -18.31 -9.86
C ASN A 157 19.86 -18.30 -9.52
N PRO A 158 19.26 -17.12 -9.26
CA PRO A 158 17.80 -17.02 -9.16
C PRO A 158 17.14 -17.47 -10.48
N PRO A 159 15.97 -18.14 -10.42
CA PRO A 159 15.30 -18.64 -11.62
C PRO A 159 14.83 -17.48 -12.51
N ALA A 160 15.02 -17.64 -13.83
CA ALA A 160 14.63 -16.63 -14.81
C ALA A 160 13.17 -16.75 -15.25
N ASN A 161 12.56 -17.93 -15.07
CA ASN A 161 11.19 -18.26 -15.48
C ASN A 161 10.50 -19.19 -14.47
N TRP A 162 9.19 -19.33 -14.61
CA TRP A 162 8.37 -20.10 -13.66
C TRP A 162 8.70 -21.60 -13.64
N ASP A 163 9.16 -22.19 -14.75
CA ASP A 163 9.58 -23.60 -14.79
C ASP A 163 10.87 -23.83 -14.00
N GLU A 164 11.85 -22.93 -14.16
CA GLU A 164 13.07 -22.91 -13.34
C GLU A 164 12.74 -22.71 -11.85
N LEU A 165 11.80 -21.81 -11.53
CA LEU A 165 11.36 -21.60 -10.16
C LEU A 165 10.77 -22.88 -9.57
N LYS A 166 9.91 -23.60 -10.30
CA LYS A 166 9.37 -24.89 -9.85
C LYS A 166 10.47 -25.92 -9.62
N ALA A 167 11.43 -26.01 -10.54
CA ALA A 167 12.54 -26.95 -10.42
C ALA A 167 13.43 -26.64 -9.20
N ASP A 168 13.73 -25.36 -8.97
CA ASP A 168 14.52 -24.91 -7.83
C ASP A 168 13.75 -25.08 -6.51
N ALA A 169 12.45 -24.82 -6.50
CA ALA A 169 11.58 -25.08 -5.35
C ALA A 169 11.58 -26.59 -4.99
N ALA A 170 11.59 -27.48 -5.97
CA ALA A 170 11.67 -28.92 -5.75
C ALA A 170 13.02 -29.35 -5.15
N LYS A 171 14.14 -28.75 -5.60
CA LYS A 171 15.47 -29.01 -5.01
C LYS A 171 15.53 -28.56 -3.55
N ILE A 172 14.97 -27.40 -3.23
CA ILE A 172 14.92 -26.87 -1.86
C ILE A 172 14.07 -27.77 -0.97
N LYS A 173 12.88 -28.20 -1.45
CA LYS A 173 12.05 -29.19 -0.75
C LYS A 173 12.81 -30.49 -0.47
N ALA A 174 13.60 -30.97 -1.43
CA ALA A 174 14.37 -32.21 -1.31
C ALA A 174 15.45 -32.19 -0.21
N LEU A 175 15.80 -31.01 0.33
CA LEU A 175 16.65 -30.89 1.52
C LEU A 175 15.98 -31.47 2.78
N GLY A 176 14.66 -31.68 2.76
CA GLY A 176 13.88 -32.20 3.88
C GLY A 176 13.67 -31.18 5.00
N GLY A 177 13.02 -31.61 6.10
CA GLY A 177 12.66 -30.72 7.20
C GLY A 177 11.57 -29.69 6.81
N GLU A 178 11.55 -28.55 7.50
CA GLU A 178 10.63 -27.44 7.22
C GLU A 178 11.19 -26.49 6.16
N ASN A 179 11.76 -27.03 5.07
CA ASN A 179 12.25 -26.25 3.94
C ASN A 179 11.20 -26.22 2.83
N TYR A 180 10.65 -25.05 2.57
CA TYR A 180 9.65 -24.80 1.53
C TYR A 180 10.32 -24.11 0.35
N GLY A 181 10.08 -24.59 -0.86
CA GLY A 181 10.70 -24.05 -2.06
C GLY A 181 10.19 -22.65 -2.42
N PHE A 182 8.88 -22.45 -2.32
CA PHE A 182 8.24 -21.17 -2.64
C PHE A 182 7.21 -20.77 -1.57
N GLY A 183 7.36 -19.58 -0.99
CA GLY A 183 6.42 -19.02 -0.04
C GLY A 183 5.21 -18.43 -0.76
N LEU A 184 4.00 -18.91 -0.45
CA LEU A 184 2.76 -18.49 -1.10
C LEU A 184 1.72 -18.04 -0.06
N GLN A 185 1.40 -16.75 -0.01
CA GLN A 185 0.28 -16.26 0.79
C GLN A 185 -1.06 -16.52 0.06
N GLY A 186 -2.11 -16.80 0.83
CA GLY A 186 -3.43 -17.07 0.24
C GLY A 186 -4.61 -16.74 1.14
N LYS A 187 -4.39 -16.05 2.27
CA LYS A 187 -5.44 -15.75 3.25
C LYS A 187 -6.30 -14.54 2.87
N GLU A 188 -5.67 -13.42 2.50
CA GLU A 188 -6.34 -12.14 2.31
C GLU A 188 -5.55 -11.23 1.36
N ILE A 189 -5.02 -10.11 1.84
CA ILE A 189 -4.27 -9.09 1.12
C ILE A 189 -3.27 -9.70 0.13
N GLU A 190 -3.31 -9.21 -1.11
CA GLU A 190 -2.40 -9.56 -2.21
C GLU A 190 -2.45 -11.05 -2.64
N THR A 191 -3.48 -11.80 -2.25
CA THR A 191 -3.72 -13.14 -2.84
C THR A 191 -4.00 -13.04 -4.34
N ASP A 192 -4.83 -12.09 -4.74
CA ASP A 192 -5.07 -11.66 -6.12
C ASP A 192 -3.77 -11.22 -6.82
N VAL A 193 -2.96 -10.42 -6.13
CA VAL A 193 -1.71 -9.86 -6.67
C VAL A 193 -0.67 -10.94 -6.97
N TYR A 194 -0.56 -11.97 -6.10
CA TYR A 194 0.28 -13.14 -6.40
C TYR A 194 -0.14 -13.80 -7.72
N TYR A 195 -1.43 -13.99 -7.91
CA TYR A 195 -1.96 -14.56 -9.14
C TYR A 195 -1.68 -13.67 -10.38
N TYR A 196 -1.78 -12.34 -10.24
CA TYR A 196 -1.50 -11.40 -11.34
C TYR A 196 -0.09 -11.49 -11.91
N TYR A 197 0.94 -11.78 -11.08
CA TYR A 197 2.31 -11.95 -11.58
C TYR A 197 2.41 -13.04 -12.64
N ALA A 198 1.79 -14.20 -12.38
CA ALA A 198 1.74 -15.29 -13.33
C ALA A 198 0.85 -14.94 -14.52
N MET A 199 -0.33 -14.32 -14.31
CA MET A 199 -1.21 -13.89 -15.42
C MET A 199 -0.48 -13.02 -16.43
N TRP A 200 0.22 -11.99 -15.96
CA TRP A 200 1.00 -11.09 -16.81
C TRP A 200 2.16 -11.80 -17.50
N SER A 201 2.78 -12.76 -16.82
CA SER A 201 3.84 -13.60 -17.39
C SER A 201 3.32 -14.50 -18.53
N TYR A 202 2.05 -14.92 -18.48
CA TYR A 202 1.38 -15.65 -19.55
C TYR A 202 0.72 -14.73 -20.60
N GLY A 203 0.97 -13.42 -20.57
CA GLY A 203 0.47 -12.47 -21.57
C GLY A 203 -0.99 -12.07 -21.40
N THR A 204 -1.56 -12.31 -20.23
CA THR A 204 -2.93 -11.89 -19.86
C THR A 204 -2.86 -10.63 -19.01
N GLU A 205 -3.76 -9.68 -19.27
CA GLU A 205 -3.97 -8.49 -18.43
C GLU A 205 -5.19 -8.69 -17.49
N ILE A 206 -5.26 -7.90 -16.41
CA ILE A 206 -6.38 -7.94 -15.45
C ILE A 206 -7.70 -7.55 -16.13
N LEU A 207 -7.65 -6.51 -16.96
CA LEU A 207 -8.74 -6.06 -17.81
C LEU A 207 -8.32 -6.21 -19.28
N ASN A 208 -9.23 -6.76 -20.07
CA ASN A 208 -9.08 -6.84 -21.52
C ASN A 208 -9.21 -5.46 -22.15
N LYS A 209 -8.76 -5.32 -23.40
CA LYS A 209 -8.83 -4.05 -24.15
C LYS A 209 -10.26 -3.54 -24.37
N ASP A 210 -11.25 -4.42 -24.32
CA ASP A 210 -12.67 -4.08 -24.44
C ASP A 210 -13.33 -3.73 -23.09
N GLY A 211 -12.55 -3.69 -22.01
CA GLY A 211 -13.01 -3.37 -20.66
C GLY A 211 -13.58 -4.56 -19.88
N THR A 212 -13.59 -5.77 -20.44
CA THR A 212 -14.02 -6.98 -19.73
C THR A 212 -12.92 -7.58 -18.84
N SER A 213 -13.28 -8.47 -17.93
CA SER A 213 -12.36 -9.18 -17.05
C SER A 213 -11.44 -10.14 -17.81
N GLY A 214 -10.14 -10.06 -17.53
CA GLY A 214 -9.14 -10.98 -18.06
C GLY A 214 -9.11 -12.36 -17.39
N LEU A 215 -9.92 -12.58 -16.34
CA LEU A 215 -9.91 -13.80 -15.52
C LEU A 215 -10.30 -15.07 -16.29
N SER A 216 -11.07 -14.96 -17.38
CA SER A 216 -11.50 -16.11 -18.19
C SER A 216 -10.60 -16.42 -19.39
N THR A 217 -9.45 -15.74 -19.51
CA THR A 217 -8.52 -15.95 -20.63
C THR A 217 -7.67 -17.22 -20.46
N PRO A 218 -7.12 -17.79 -21.55
CA PRO A 218 -6.24 -18.96 -21.45
C PRO A 218 -5.01 -18.75 -20.55
N GLY A 219 -4.38 -17.58 -20.60
CA GLY A 219 -3.23 -17.27 -19.74
C GLY A 219 -3.59 -17.16 -18.25
N ALA A 220 -4.81 -16.74 -17.94
CA ALA A 220 -5.35 -16.75 -16.58
C ALA A 220 -5.47 -18.18 -16.03
N LEU A 221 -6.00 -19.10 -16.85
CA LEU A 221 -6.09 -20.52 -16.48
C LEU A 221 -4.71 -21.15 -16.25
N GLU A 222 -3.73 -20.87 -17.11
CA GLU A 222 -2.37 -21.39 -16.95
C GLU A 222 -1.69 -20.82 -15.69
N ALA A 223 -1.89 -19.55 -15.36
CA ALA A 223 -1.44 -18.94 -14.11
C ALA A 223 -2.05 -19.63 -12.87
N ALA A 224 -3.35 -19.94 -12.89
CA ALA A 224 -4.01 -20.60 -11.76
C ALA A 224 -3.52 -22.04 -11.59
N LYS A 225 -3.34 -22.78 -12.70
CA LYS A 225 -2.76 -24.13 -12.70
C LYS A 225 -1.32 -24.13 -12.20
N LEU A 226 -0.52 -23.12 -12.54
CA LEU A 226 0.86 -23.00 -12.06
C LEU A 226 0.90 -22.98 -10.53
N TYR A 227 0.16 -22.08 -9.88
CA TYR A 227 0.11 -22.02 -8.41
C TYR A 227 -0.47 -23.29 -7.79
N LYS A 228 -1.58 -23.81 -8.35
CA LYS A 228 -2.18 -25.06 -7.86
C LYS A 228 -1.20 -26.23 -7.93
N SER A 229 -0.43 -26.34 -9.02
CA SER A 229 0.56 -27.40 -9.16
C SER A 229 1.68 -27.28 -8.13
N MET A 230 2.15 -26.06 -7.80
CA MET A 230 3.16 -25.89 -6.74
C MET A 230 2.63 -26.29 -5.35
N ILE A 231 1.34 -26.08 -5.09
CA ILE A 231 0.68 -26.52 -3.86
C ILE A 231 0.59 -28.06 -3.84
N ASP A 232 0.09 -28.67 -4.91
CA ASP A 232 -0.10 -30.12 -5.01
C ASP A 232 1.22 -30.90 -4.98
N ASP A 233 2.24 -30.35 -5.64
CA ASP A 233 3.60 -30.87 -5.63
C ASP A 233 4.29 -30.65 -4.26
N GLY A 234 3.63 -29.98 -3.30
CA GLY A 234 4.14 -29.68 -1.96
C GLY A 234 5.39 -28.80 -1.96
N LEU A 235 5.52 -27.91 -2.95
CA LEU A 235 6.63 -26.97 -3.10
C LEU A 235 6.46 -25.72 -2.22
N THR A 236 5.24 -25.51 -1.71
CA THR A 236 4.88 -24.40 -0.81
C THR A 236 4.77 -24.85 0.64
N GLN A 237 4.64 -23.89 1.56
CA GLN A 237 4.28 -24.20 2.94
C GLN A 237 2.82 -24.73 3.00
N PRO A 238 2.52 -25.72 3.86
CA PRO A 238 1.19 -26.33 3.91
C PRO A 238 0.13 -25.34 4.39
N GLY A 239 -1.08 -25.44 3.83
CA GLY A 239 -2.21 -24.61 4.24
C GLY A 239 -2.08 -23.14 3.84
N VAL A 240 -1.61 -22.86 2.61
CA VAL A 240 -1.34 -21.50 2.09
C VAL A 240 -2.47 -20.48 2.34
N THR A 241 -3.74 -20.91 2.35
CA THR A 241 -4.91 -20.07 2.61
C THR A 241 -5.05 -19.59 4.06
N SER A 242 -4.19 -20.06 4.96
CA SER A 242 -4.12 -19.62 6.37
C SER A 242 -2.99 -18.64 6.62
N TYR A 243 -2.14 -18.37 5.63
CA TYR A 243 -0.98 -17.48 5.76
C TYR A 243 -1.27 -16.12 5.12
N ALA A 244 -1.12 -15.06 5.90
CA ALA A 244 -1.00 -13.69 5.42
C ALA A 244 0.42 -13.44 4.87
N ARG A 245 0.62 -12.28 4.24
CA ARG A 245 1.92 -11.86 3.69
C ARG A 245 3.02 -11.91 4.75
N GLU A 246 2.72 -11.37 5.92
CA GLU A 246 3.62 -11.21 7.05
C GLU A 246 4.03 -12.58 7.62
N ASP A 247 3.12 -13.57 7.62
CA ASP A 247 3.43 -14.93 8.03
C ASP A 247 4.46 -15.58 7.12
N VAL A 248 4.33 -15.41 5.79
CA VAL A 248 5.29 -15.93 4.81
C VAL A 248 6.64 -15.21 4.92
N GLN A 249 6.64 -13.90 5.14
CA GLN A 249 7.86 -13.12 5.41
C GLN A 249 8.57 -13.61 6.67
N ASN A 250 7.82 -13.97 7.73
CA ASN A 250 8.38 -14.53 8.95
C ASN A 250 9.01 -15.92 8.71
N LEU A 251 8.40 -16.77 7.90
CA LEU A 251 9.01 -18.05 7.50
C LEU A 251 10.31 -17.84 6.70
N PHE A 252 10.36 -16.83 5.82
CA PHE A 252 11.58 -16.46 5.10
C PHE A 252 12.68 -15.97 6.05
N LYS A 253 12.36 -15.08 6.98
CA LYS A 253 13.28 -14.59 8.03
C LYS A 253 13.81 -15.73 8.92
N GLN A 254 13.00 -16.76 9.16
CA GLN A 254 13.41 -17.99 9.86
C GLN A 254 14.27 -18.94 9.01
N GLY A 255 14.54 -18.61 7.75
CA GLY A 255 15.33 -19.42 6.84
C GLY A 255 14.62 -20.66 6.31
N LYS A 256 13.28 -20.73 6.40
CA LYS A 256 12.46 -21.88 5.99
C LYS A 256 11.94 -21.80 4.55
N VAL A 257 11.92 -20.61 3.96
CA VAL A 257 11.41 -20.39 2.60
C VAL A 257 12.56 -20.07 1.66
N GLY A 258 12.62 -20.80 0.54
CA GLY A 258 13.62 -20.67 -0.51
C GLY A 258 13.45 -19.42 -1.36
N MET A 259 12.23 -19.17 -1.82
CA MET A 259 11.87 -18.04 -2.69
C MET A 259 10.51 -17.49 -2.29
N MET A 260 10.31 -16.17 -2.38
CA MET A 260 9.00 -15.54 -2.21
C MET A 260 8.94 -14.21 -2.97
N ILE A 261 7.74 -13.74 -3.31
CA ILE A 261 7.57 -12.44 -3.99
C ILE A 261 7.01 -11.42 -3.00
N THR A 262 7.73 -10.34 -2.73
CA THR A 262 7.24 -9.33 -1.79
C THR A 262 7.87 -7.96 -2.02
N ALA A 263 7.58 -7.05 -1.10
CA ALA A 263 7.89 -5.63 -1.15
C ALA A 263 9.33 -5.29 -0.70
N PRO A 264 9.81 -4.07 -0.99
CA PRO A 264 11.13 -3.59 -0.58
C PRO A 264 11.33 -3.51 0.95
N PHE A 265 10.26 -3.30 1.72
CA PHE A 265 10.35 -3.14 3.17
C PHE A 265 10.89 -4.38 3.89
N LEU A 266 10.79 -5.58 3.29
CA LEU A 266 11.36 -6.81 3.85
C LEU A 266 12.89 -6.69 4.04
N SER A 267 13.59 -5.94 3.19
CA SER A 267 15.04 -5.74 3.32
C SER A 267 15.43 -5.07 4.66
N ASN A 268 14.63 -4.12 5.14
CA ASN A 268 14.83 -3.47 6.44
C ASN A 268 14.45 -4.41 7.59
N GLN A 269 13.33 -5.14 7.47
CA GLN A 269 12.93 -6.13 8.46
C GLN A 269 14.00 -7.23 8.63
N ILE A 270 14.61 -7.73 7.55
CA ILE A 270 15.69 -8.71 7.63
C ILE A 270 16.89 -8.14 8.38
N LYS A 271 17.30 -6.89 8.08
CA LYS A 271 18.43 -6.24 8.78
C LYS A 271 18.19 -6.13 10.29
N GLU A 272 16.94 -5.90 10.70
CA GLU A 272 16.56 -5.70 12.11
C GLU A 272 16.32 -7.02 12.84
N GLU A 273 15.62 -7.96 12.22
CA GLU A 273 15.07 -9.14 12.90
C GLU A 273 15.80 -10.44 12.54
N ALA A 274 16.48 -10.50 11.40
CA ALA A 274 17.20 -11.68 10.92
C ALA A 274 18.55 -11.33 10.26
N PRO A 275 19.44 -10.57 10.94
CA PRO A 275 20.64 -9.97 10.32
C PRO A 275 21.65 -10.98 9.77
N ASN A 276 21.56 -12.25 10.19
CA ASN A 276 22.42 -13.33 9.72
C ASN A 276 21.88 -14.03 8.46
N LEU A 277 20.64 -13.77 8.06
CA LEU A 277 20.05 -14.38 6.87
C LEU A 277 20.70 -13.80 5.61
N LYS A 278 21.29 -14.67 4.79
CA LYS A 278 21.80 -14.26 3.48
C LYS A 278 20.70 -14.42 2.44
N TYR A 279 20.37 -13.33 1.77
CA TYR A 279 19.37 -13.31 0.71
C TYR A 279 19.86 -12.53 -0.52
N GLY A 280 19.09 -12.62 -1.60
CA GLY A 280 19.16 -11.67 -2.71
C GLY A 280 17.77 -11.32 -3.22
N VAL A 281 17.73 -10.27 -4.03
CA VAL A 281 16.53 -9.79 -4.72
C VAL A 281 16.72 -9.97 -6.24
N ALA A 282 15.69 -10.45 -6.91
CA ALA A 282 15.68 -10.72 -8.34
C ALA A 282 14.34 -10.33 -8.97
N ALA A 283 14.31 -10.26 -10.29
CA ALA A 283 13.06 -10.07 -11.04
C ALA A 283 12.07 -11.21 -10.75
N ILE A 284 10.78 -10.89 -10.82
CA ILE A 284 9.73 -11.92 -10.86
C ILE A 284 9.95 -12.80 -12.10
N PRO A 285 9.82 -14.14 -11.98
CA PRO A 285 10.08 -15.03 -13.10
C PRO A 285 9.22 -14.72 -14.32
N ALA A 286 9.82 -14.81 -15.51
CA ALA A 286 9.11 -14.62 -16.76
C ALA A 286 8.28 -15.86 -17.13
N GLY A 287 7.28 -15.65 -17.97
CA GLY A 287 6.53 -16.74 -18.60
C GLY A 287 7.14 -17.21 -19.92
N PRO A 288 6.46 -18.10 -20.65
CA PRO A 288 7.01 -18.80 -21.82
C PRO A 288 7.45 -17.88 -22.97
N THR A 289 6.90 -16.68 -23.07
CA THR A 289 7.22 -15.70 -24.11
C THR A 289 8.28 -14.69 -23.67
N GLY A 290 8.83 -14.83 -22.46
CA GLY A 290 9.70 -13.85 -21.82
C GLY A 290 8.95 -12.68 -21.16
N ALA A 291 7.62 -12.62 -21.28
CA ALA A 291 6.78 -11.63 -20.61
C ALA A 291 6.88 -11.76 -19.09
N ARG A 292 6.81 -10.62 -18.40
CA ARG A 292 6.81 -10.49 -16.94
C ARG A 292 5.95 -9.32 -16.50
N GLY A 293 5.69 -9.24 -15.21
CA GLY A 293 5.07 -8.07 -14.60
C GLY A 293 5.39 -7.99 -13.12
N THR A 294 5.52 -6.76 -12.63
CA THR A 294 5.50 -6.47 -11.19
C THR A 294 4.25 -5.69 -10.85
N TYR A 295 3.75 -5.86 -9.64
CA TYR A 295 2.66 -5.07 -9.11
C TYR A 295 3.23 -3.82 -8.47
N GLY A 296 2.86 -2.66 -9.02
CA GLY A 296 3.12 -1.35 -8.44
C GLY A 296 2.02 -1.00 -7.44
N VAL A 297 2.41 -0.53 -6.26
CA VAL A 297 1.49 0.02 -5.26
C VAL A 297 1.84 1.48 -5.05
N THR A 298 0.82 2.33 -5.01
CA THR A 298 0.93 3.71 -4.59
C THR A 298 -0.16 3.98 -3.57
N ASP A 299 0.21 4.69 -2.50
CA ASP A 299 -0.72 5.29 -1.55
C ASP A 299 -0.54 6.80 -1.61
N SER A 300 -1.64 7.52 -1.41
CA SER A 300 -1.70 8.97 -1.51
C SER A 300 -2.26 9.59 -0.24
N VAL A 301 -1.76 10.76 0.14
CA VAL A 301 -2.48 11.63 1.06
C VAL A 301 -3.51 12.43 0.27
N ILE A 302 -4.75 12.45 0.75
CA ILE A 302 -5.84 13.25 0.19
C ILE A 302 -6.33 14.29 1.19
N MET A 303 -6.99 15.33 0.68
CA MET A 303 -7.80 16.24 1.48
C MET A 303 -9.28 15.97 1.20
N PHE A 304 -10.09 15.91 2.24
CA PHE A 304 -11.53 15.72 2.09
C PHE A 304 -12.25 17.04 1.74
N GLN A 305 -13.16 16.96 0.77
CA GLN A 305 -13.94 18.09 0.23
C GLN A 305 -14.74 18.84 1.32
N ASN A 306 -15.20 18.12 2.34
CA ASN A 306 -16.00 18.64 3.45
C ASN A 306 -15.18 19.29 4.59
N SER A 307 -13.83 19.21 4.54
CA SER A 307 -12.96 19.86 5.52
C SER A 307 -13.28 21.35 5.66
N LYS A 308 -13.27 21.83 6.91
CA LYS A 308 -13.44 23.25 7.25
C LYS A 308 -12.11 23.98 7.43
N ASN A 309 -11.00 23.25 7.48
CA ASN A 309 -9.65 23.74 7.78
C ASN A 309 -8.72 23.53 6.58
N LYS A 310 -9.18 23.82 5.36
CA LYS A 310 -8.45 23.45 4.12
C LYS A 310 -7.09 24.16 4.01
N GLU A 311 -7.01 25.41 4.44
CA GLU A 311 -5.76 26.17 4.42
C GLU A 311 -4.74 25.59 5.41
N GLU A 312 -5.17 25.25 6.61
CA GLU A 312 -4.34 24.59 7.63
C GLU A 312 -3.97 23.17 7.22
N ALA A 313 -4.90 22.40 6.66
CA ALA A 313 -4.66 21.06 6.14
C ALA A 313 -3.64 21.08 5.00
N TRP A 314 -3.68 22.09 4.13
CA TRP A 314 -2.64 22.27 3.12
C TRP A 314 -1.26 22.55 3.73
N LYS A 315 -1.16 23.36 4.79
CA LYS A 315 0.12 23.58 5.49
C LYS A 315 0.70 22.26 6.03
N VAL A 316 -0.16 21.37 6.55
CA VAL A 316 0.26 20.03 7.00
C VAL A 316 0.78 19.20 5.83
N LEU A 317 0.10 19.21 4.69
CA LEU A 317 0.56 18.52 3.48
C LEU A 317 1.92 19.06 3.00
N ASP A 318 2.06 20.38 2.84
CA ASP A 318 3.34 20.97 2.41
C ASP A 318 4.48 20.61 3.37
N PHE A 319 4.22 20.63 4.68
CA PHE A 319 5.19 20.21 5.72
C PHE A 319 5.60 18.74 5.59
N LEU A 320 4.64 17.82 5.46
CA LEU A 320 4.89 16.38 5.27
C LEU A 320 5.73 16.08 4.02
N PHE A 321 5.60 16.92 2.99
CA PHE A 321 6.32 16.80 1.73
C PHE A 321 7.62 17.62 1.65
N GLN A 322 8.05 18.22 2.76
CA GLN A 322 9.41 18.73 2.88
C GLN A 322 10.42 17.58 2.82
N LYS A 323 11.60 17.87 2.26
CA LYS A 323 12.61 16.85 1.91
C LYS A 323 12.95 15.91 3.06
N ASP A 324 13.23 16.44 4.24
CA ASP A 324 13.73 15.64 5.37
C ASP A 324 12.64 14.79 6.02
N TRP A 325 11.42 15.36 6.18
CA TRP A 325 10.26 14.63 6.68
C TRP A 325 9.87 13.50 5.73
N ARG A 326 9.76 13.82 4.44
CA ARG A 326 9.44 12.84 3.42
C ARG A 326 10.49 11.72 3.38
N ALA A 327 11.77 12.07 3.29
CA ALA A 327 12.87 11.08 3.27
C ALA A 327 12.84 10.19 4.51
N LYS A 328 12.62 10.77 5.69
CA LYS A 328 12.53 10.01 6.95
C LYS A 328 11.39 9.00 6.92
N PHE A 329 10.19 9.38 6.46
CA PHE A 329 9.07 8.45 6.32
C PHE A 329 9.41 7.31 5.36
N THR A 330 9.90 7.63 4.17
CA THR A 330 10.19 6.63 3.13
C THR A 330 11.24 5.62 3.59
N GLN A 331 12.28 6.08 4.28
CA GLN A 331 13.35 5.24 4.79
C GLN A 331 12.89 4.40 5.98
N ASN A 332 12.13 4.99 6.92
CA ASN A 332 11.58 4.28 8.08
C ASN A 332 10.72 3.09 7.65
N GLU A 333 9.84 3.31 6.68
CA GLU A 333 8.91 2.29 6.19
C GLU A 333 9.52 1.38 5.10
N GLY A 334 10.70 1.71 4.57
CA GLY A 334 11.38 0.90 3.55
C GLY A 334 10.71 0.93 2.17
N PHE A 335 10.08 2.05 1.82
CA PHE A 335 9.42 2.25 0.53
C PHE A 335 10.37 2.75 -0.57
N LEU A 336 9.89 2.72 -1.80
CA LEU A 336 10.53 3.42 -2.92
C LEU A 336 10.32 4.94 -2.77
N PRO A 337 11.28 5.76 -3.22
CA PRO A 337 11.13 7.21 -3.20
C PRO A 337 10.00 7.62 -4.13
N VAL A 338 9.11 8.49 -3.67
CA VAL A 338 8.03 9.07 -4.51
C VAL A 338 8.42 10.44 -5.07
N ASN A 339 9.52 11.01 -4.56
CA ASN A 339 10.05 12.30 -4.96
C ASN A 339 11.41 12.17 -5.65
N LYS A 340 11.68 13.03 -6.63
CA LYS A 340 12.93 13.04 -7.41
C LYS A 340 14.16 13.34 -6.56
N GLU A 341 14.04 14.17 -5.53
CA GLU A 341 15.16 14.50 -4.64
C GLU A 341 15.48 13.39 -3.63
N GLU A 342 14.46 12.68 -3.13
CA GLU A 342 14.66 11.48 -2.32
C GLU A 342 15.40 10.42 -3.13
N ALA A 343 14.99 10.20 -4.39
CA ALA A 343 15.60 9.22 -5.27
C ALA A 343 17.11 9.44 -5.53
N LYS A 344 17.62 10.65 -5.28
CA LYS A 344 19.05 10.99 -5.40
C LYS A 344 19.84 10.77 -4.11
N MET A 345 19.19 10.47 -2.98
CA MET A 345 19.88 10.27 -1.71
C MET A 345 20.69 8.98 -1.72
N ASP A 346 21.81 8.97 -0.99
CA ASP A 346 22.75 7.85 -0.90
C ASP A 346 22.06 6.52 -0.53
N TYR A 347 21.09 6.60 0.39
CA TYR A 347 20.26 5.47 0.81
C TYR A 347 19.58 4.74 -0.36
N TYR A 348 19.22 5.43 -1.44
CA TYR A 348 18.57 4.83 -2.61
C TYR A 348 19.55 4.49 -3.71
N VAL A 349 20.50 5.38 -3.99
CA VAL A 349 21.46 5.21 -5.10
C VAL A 349 22.41 4.03 -4.86
N ASN A 350 22.82 3.80 -3.61
CA ASN A 350 23.81 2.78 -3.26
C ASN A 350 23.22 1.55 -2.56
N ASN A 351 21.88 1.42 -2.54
CA ASN A 351 21.21 0.26 -1.98
C ASN A 351 20.84 -0.74 -3.08
N ALA A 352 21.59 -1.84 -3.13
CA ALA A 352 21.43 -2.87 -4.15
C ALA A 352 20.04 -3.52 -4.15
N ASP A 353 19.40 -3.67 -2.98
CA ASP A 353 18.06 -4.23 -2.90
C ASP A 353 17.05 -3.28 -3.56
N LEU A 354 17.08 -1.99 -3.20
CA LEU A 354 16.18 -0.98 -3.77
C LEU A 354 16.43 -0.77 -5.27
N ALA A 355 17.68 -0.82 -5.72
CA ALA A 355 18.02 -0.76 -7.14
C ALA A 355 17.34 -1.88 -7.95
N ALA A 356 17.21 -3.09 -7.38
CA ALA A 356 16.50 -4.19 -8.02
C ALA A 356 15.01 -3.89 -8.19
N PHE A 357 14.35 -3.27 -7.20
CA PHE A 357 12.95 -2.84 -7.32
C PHE A 357 12.79 -1.71 -8.32
N THR A 358 13.67 -0.71 -8.31
CA THR A 358 13.63 0.42 -9.25
C THR A 358 13.77 -0.06 -10.70
N ALA A 359 14.62 -1.05 -10.95
CA ALA A 359 14.79 -1.65 -12.29
C ALA A 359 13.53 -2.36 -12.81
N LEU A 360 12.59 -2.73 -11.94
CA LEU A 360 11.32 -3.37 -12.31
C LEU A 360 10.18 -2.37 -12.59
N LEU A 361 10.35 -1.09 -12.22
CA LEU A 361 9.30 -0.08 -12.41
C LEU A 361 8.81 0.09 -13.86
N PRO A 362 9.66 -0.03 -14.91
CA PRO A 362 9.17 0.02 -16.29
C PRO A 362 8.17 -1.09 -16.65
N ASP A 363 8.22 -2.23 -15.95
CA ASP A 363 7.31 -3.38 -16.12
C ASP A 363 6.17 -3.37 -15.09
N ALA A 364 6.05 -2.30 -14.29
CA ALA A 364 5.07 -2.21 -13.23
C ALA A 364 3.66 -1.95 -13.77
N ARG A 365 2.71 -2.73 -13.24
CA ARG A 365 1.28 -2.56 -13.44
C ARG A 365 0.65 -2.26 -12.10
N PHE A 366 -0.20 -1.25 -12.09
CA PHE A 366 -0.94 -0.83 -10.90
C PHE A 366 -2.33 -1.46 -10.90
N ALA A 367 -3.00 -1.43 -9.74
CA ALA A 367 -4.45 -1.62 -9.66
C ALA A 367 -5.14 -0.75 -10.73
N PRO A 368 -6.07 -1.31 -11.52
CA PRO A 368 -6.98 -0.52 -12.33
C PRO A 368 -7.69 0.54 -11.48
N VAL A 369 -7.60 1.81 -11.92
CA VAL A 369 -8.28 2.94 -11.26
C VAL A 369 -9.70 3.04 -11.82
N ILE A 370 -10.55 2.11 -11.39
CA ILE A 370 -11.95 1.97 -11.83
C ILE A 370 -12.89 1.77 -10.62
N PRO A 371 -14.17 2.15 -10.74
CA PRO A 371 -15.14 1.88 -9.70
C PRO A 371 -15.30 0.38 -9.40
N GLY A 372 -15.44 0.04 -8.13
CA GLY A 372 -15.65 -1.35 -7.69
C GLY A 372 -14.42 -2.25 -7.78
N TRP A 373 -13.21 -1.68 -7.95
CA TRP A 373 -11.97 -2.46 -8.02
C TRP A 373 -11.76 -3.40 -6.81
N GLU A 374 -12.05 -2.95 -5.59
CA GLU A 374 -11.90 -3.80 -4.39
C GLU A 374 -12.80 -5.04 -4.45
N GLU A 375 -14.03 -4.90 -4.93
CA GLU A 375 -14.95 -6.04 -5.09
C GLU A 375 -14.42 -7.04 -6.14
N ILE A 376 -13.79 -6.55 -7.21
CA ILE A 376 -13.13 -7.39 -8.23
C ILE A 376 -11.89 -8.10 -7.67
N ALA A 377 -11.08 -7.41 -6.86
CA ALA A 377 -9.92 -7.99 -6.19
C ALA A 377 -10.34 -9.09 -5.19
N ASP A 378 -11.42 -8.87 -4.43
CA ASP A 378 -11.99 -9.86 -3.52
C ASP A 378 -12.55 -11.08 -4.27
N ILE A 379 -13.26 -10.87 -5.38
CA ILE A 379 -13.71 -11.96 -6.26
C ILE A 379 -12.52 -12.79 -6.74
N THR A 380 -11.43 -12.13 -7.15
CA THR A 380 -10.21 -12.81 -7.60
C THR A 380 -9.56 -13.61 -6.48
N SER A 381 -9.41 -13.01 -5.29
CA SER A 381 -8.82 -13.66 -4.11
C SER A 381 -9.63 -14.89 -3.70
N ASN A 382 -10.96 -14.79 -3.66
CA ASN A 382 -11.85 -15.90 -3.32
C ASN A 382 -11.80 -17.03 -4.35
N ALA A 383 -11.66 -16.70 -5.64
CA ALA A 383 -11.47 -17.67 -6.71
C ALA A 383 -10.15 -18.43 -6.53
N MET A 384 -9.06 -17.72 -6.24
CA MET A 384 -7.75 -18.34 -5.97
C MET A 384 -7.77 -19.23 -4.74
N GLN A 385 -8.39 -18.79 -3.64
CA GLN A 385 -8.56 -19.62 -2.44
C GLN A 385 -9.32 -20.92 -2.74
N SER A 386 -10.40 -20.82 -3.52
CA SER A 386 -11.19 -21.99 -3.92
C SER A 386 -10.34 -22.98 -4.73
N ILE A 387 -9.55 -22.48 -5.69
CA ILE A 387 -8.64 -23.29 -6.49
C ILE A 387 -7.55 -23.93 -5.62
N TYR A 388 -6.91 -23.16 -4.73
CA TYR A 388 -5.87 -23.65 -3.83
C TYR A 388 -6.39 -24.77 -2.91
N LEU A 389 -7.64 -24.66 -2.45
CA LEU A 389 -8.31 -25.67 -1.63
C LEU A 389 -8.87 -26.85 -2.44
N GLY A 390 -8.74 -26.86 -3.77
CA GLY A 390 -9.32 -27.89 -4.64
C GLY A 390 -10.85 -27.86 -4.70
N LYS A 391 -11.47 -26.72 -4.39
CA LYS A 391 -12.92 -26.51 -4.45
C LYS A 391 -13.33 -26.07 -5.85
N GLY A 392 -13.51 -27.05 -6.73
CA GLY A 392 -13.96 -26.85 -8.11
C GLY A 392 -12.84 -26.84 -9.14
N GLU A 393 -13.22 -27.05 -10.40
CA GLU A 393 -12.28 -27.04 -11.52
C GLU A 393 -11.81 -25.61 -11.83
N PRO A 394 -10.49 -25.35 -11.97
CA PRO A 394 -9.94 -24.01 -12.13
C PRO A 394 -10.60 -23.17 -13.24
N ASP A 395 -10.86 -23.76 -14.40
CA ASP A 395 -11.52 -23.08 -15.53
C ASP A 395 -12.96 -22.64 -15.19
N ALA A 396 -13.72 -23.49 -14.50
CA ALA A 396 -15.09 -23.17 -14.09
C ALA A 396 -15.11 -22.06 -13.02
N VAL A 397 -14.21 -22.15 -12.04
CA VAL A 397 -14.08 -21.14 -10.97
C VAL A 397 -13.68 -19.78 -11.56
N LEU A 398 -12.72 -19.75 -12.48
CA LEU A 398 -12.28 -18.52 -13.15
C LEU A 398 -13.37 -17.91 -14.04
N LYS A 399 -14.16 -18.73 -14.75
CA LYS A 399 -15.29 -18.24 -15.55
C LYS A 399 -16.39 -17.62 -14.68
N ASP A 400 -16.72 -18.22 -13.55
CA ASP A 400 -17.66 -17.64 -12.59
C ASP A 400 -17.14 -16.32 -12.00
N ALA A 401 -15.86 -16.28 -11.62
CA ALA A 401 -15.21 -15.06 -11.14
C ALA A 401 -15.20 -13.95 -12.20
N ALA A 402 -14.87 -14.28 -13.45
CA ALA A 402 -14.92 -13.34 -14.57
C ALA A 402 -16.33 -12.77 -14.78
N ALA A 403 -17.37 -13.61 -14.75
CA ALA A 403 -18.76 -13.17 -14.91
C ALA A 403 -19.19 -12.20 -13.79
N LYS A 404 -18.76 -12.43 -12.55
CA LYS A 404 -19.01 -11.53 -11.42
C LYS A 404 -18.26 -10.21 -11.57
N ALA A 405 -16.99 -10.25 -11.97
CA ALA A 405 -16.20 -9.05 -12.24
C ALA A 405 -16.80 -8.22 -13.39
N ASP A 406 -17.22 -8.86 -14.48
CA ASP A 406 -17.90 -8.19 -15.61
C ASP A 406 -19.23 -7.54 -15.22
N ALA A 407 -19.92 -8.06 -14.22
CA ALA A 407 -21.15 -7.45 -13.71
C ALA A 407 -20.87 -6.16 -12.93
N ILE A 408 -19.69 -6.03 -12.32
CA ILE A 408 -19.24 -4.79 -11.65
C ILE A 408 -18.76 -3.79 -12.70
N LEU A 409 -17.96 -4.22 -13.66
CA LEU A 409 -17.39 -3.39 -14.74
C LEU A 409 -18.45 -2.72 -15.65
N LYS A 410 -19.68 -3.24 -15.66
CA LYS A 410 -20.81 -2.70 -16.44
C LYS A 410 -21.61 -1.62 -15.71
N LYS A 411 -21.40 -1.44 -14.41
CA LYS A 411 -22.02 -0.37 -13.62
C LYS A 411 -21.28 0.94 -13.88
#